data_AF-A0A5E4R2E7-F1
#
_entry.id   AF-A0A5E4R2E7-F1
#
_cell.length_a   1.000
_cell.length_b   1.000
_cell.length_c   1.000
_cell.angle_alpha   90.00
_cell.angle_beta   90.00
_cell.angle_gamma   90.00
#
_symmetry.space_group_name_H-M   'P 1'
#
loop_
_entity.id
_entity.type
_entity.pdbx_description
1 polymer ?
#
loop_
_entity_poly.entity_id
_entity_poly.type
_entity_poly.pdbx_seq_one_letter_code
_entity_poly.pdbx_strand_id
1 'polypeptide(L)'
;MFEITYVTENTDINSQAILESLNTKYFFYTRTRGLFRICYPKERPPTVEIYLSPVETHCSNVDYFIPDENNETKGLSDDAMNRLHMARSTVALFIVAFLSLFIAFWTGVVGCWKRSPGNITATAILMLVTCLLAAGAMALWHGVEFYEKEKVVGEEFYQQWPNVLKDNSSIWYDWSYILAWLSVGVAFGSSVIFFSAAICLSKEKRREQQNNVQYIMPDIT
;
A
#
# COMPACT_ATOMS: atom_id res chain seq x y z
N MET A 1 0.48 -3.34 9.23
CA MET A 1 -0.77 -3.34 10.02
C MET A 1 -0.35 -3.77 11.43
N PHE A 2 -0.62 -2.94 12.43
CA PHE A 2 0.08 -2.91 13.73
C PHE A 2 -0.72 -3.59 14.85
N GLU A 3 -0.04 -4.17 15.83
CA GLU A 3 -0.62 -4.67 17.08
C GLU A 3 0.25 -4.23 18.27
N ILE A 4 -0.33 -3.48 19.22
CA ILE A 4 0.32 -3.00 20.44
C ILE A 4 -0.34 -3.72 21.63
N THR A 5 0.40 -4.44 22.49
CA THR A 5 -0.18 -5.14 23.67
C THR A 5 0.45 -4.62 24.96
N TYR A 6 -0.36 -4.33 25.98
CA TYR A 6 0.08 -3.77 27.27
C TYR A 6 0.17 -4.83 28.37
N VAL A 7 1.18 -4.73 29.24
CA VAL A 7 1.30 -5.42 30.53
C VAL A 7 1.43 -4.36 31.62
N THR A 8 0.63 -4.45 32.68
CA THR A 8 0.55 -3.47 33.77
C THR A 8 1.41 -3.90 34.97
N GLU A 9 2.40 -3.08 35.34
CA GLU A 9 3.04 -3.14 36.68
C GLU A 9 3.33 -1.73 37.24
N ASN A 10 3.04 -1.55 38.53
CA ASN A 10 2.81 -0.30 39.29
C ASN A 10 4.04 0.60 39.53
N THR A 11 3.83 1.93 39.65
CA THR A 11 4.34 2.82 40.73
C THR A 11 3.76 4.25 40.67
N ASP A 12 3.59 4.86 41.85
CA ASP A 12 2.65 5.96 42.16
C ASP A 12 3.18 7.40 42.05
N ILE A 13 2.22 8.35 42.00
CA ILE A 13 2.27 9.84 42.02
C ILE A 13 2.17 10.52 40.64
N ASN A 14 2.74 9.96 39.58
CA ASN A 14 2.35 10.28 38.18
C ASN A 14 1.23 9.37 37.65
N SER A 15 0.78 8.43 38.49
CA SER A 15 -0.14 7.36 38.12
C SER A 15 -1.54 7.87 37.77
N GLN A 16 -2.11 8.86 38.47
CA GLN A 16 -3.47 9.31 38.18
C GLN A 16 -3.63 10.01 36.82
N ALA A 17 -2.74 10.93 36.47
CA ALA A 17 -2.77 11.59 35.15
C ALA A 17 -2.45 10.61 34.00
N ILE A 18 -1.54 9.65 34.24
CA ILE A 18 -1.26 8.57 33.28
C ILE A 18 -2.46 7.63 33.16
N LEU A 19 -3.10 7.21 34.26
CA LEU A 19 -4.31 6.38 34.28
C LEU A 19 -5.51 7.06 33.61
N GLU A 20 -5.66 8.36 33.81
CA GLU A 20 -6.68 9.16 33.14
C GLU A 20 -6.38 9.23 31.64
N SER A 21 -5.12 9.45 31.25
CA SER A 21 -4.70 9.46 29.84
C SER A 21 -4.79 8.09 29.16
N LEU A 22 -4.54 7.00 29.90
CA LEU A 22 -4.71 5.61 29.45
C LEU A 22 -6.18 5.35 29.08
N ASN A 23 -7.11 5.82 29.90
CA ASN A 23 -8.53 5.61 29.68
C ASN A 23 -9.14 6.57 28.65
N THR A 24 -8.54 7.74 28.43
CA THR A 24 -9.13 8.78 27.56
C THR A 24 -8.49 8.91 26.20
N LYS A 25 -7.19 8.63 26.02
CA LYS A 25 -6.50 8.89 24.74
C LYS A 25 -6.41 7.63 23.87
N TYR A 26 -6.88 7.73 22.63
CA TYR A 26 -7.00 6.61 21.69
C TYR A 26 -5.67 5.91 21.32
N PHE A 27 -4.53 6.55 21.52
CA PHE A 27 -3.21 5.99 21.20
C PHE A 27 -2.60 5.12 22.30
N PHE A 28 -3.27 5.01 23.46
CA PHE A 28 -2.98 3.99 24.47
C PHE A 28 -3.74 2.68 24.26
N TYR A 29 -4.52 2.57 23.18
CA TYR A 29 -5.29 1.37 22.88
C TYR A 29 -4.62 0.55 21.78
N THR A 30 -4.67 -0.78 21.90
CA THR A 30 -4.27 -1.71 20.84
C THR A 30 -5.07 -1.41 19.58
N ARG A 31 -4.37 -1.11 18.47
CA ARG A 31 -5.02 -0.76 17.21
C ARG A 31 -4.33 -1.33 16.01
N THR A 32 -5.15 -1.76 15.06
CA THR A 32 -4.80 -2.32 13.78
C THR A 32 -5.04 -1.27 12.70
N ARG A 33 -3.95 -0.70 12.18
CA ARG A 33 -4.01 0.32 11.12
C ARG A 33 -3.91 -0.31 9.73
N GLY A 34 -4.94 -0.10 8.92
CA GLY A 34 -4.94 -0.34 7.48
C GLY A 34 -4.79 0.96 6.70
N LEU A 35 -4.99 0.88 5.38
CA LEU A 35 -4.96 2.05 4.51
C LEU A 35 -6.18 2.97 4.76
N PHE A 36 -7.38 2.42 4.85
CA PHE A 36 -8.61 3.22 4.96
C PHE A 36 -9.23 3.28 6.35
N ARG A 37 -8.83 2.38 7.25
CA ARG A 37 -9.47 2.21 8.55
C ARG A 37 -8.46 1.86 9.64
N ILE A 38 -8.80 2.25 10.85
CA ILE A 38 -8.10 1.89 12.08
C ILE A 38 -9.11 1.13 12.93
N CYS A 39 -8.75 -0.09 13.34
CA CYS A 39 -9.65 -0.95 14.11
C CYS A 39 -9.07 -1.25 15.50
N TYR A 40 -9.95 -1.41 16.49
CA TYR A 40 -9.61 -1.67 17.87
C TYR A 40 -10.17 -3.04 18.28
N PRO A 41 -9.36 -4.11 18.26
CA PRO A 41 -9.86 -5.48 18.45
C PRO A 41 -10.13 -5.84 19.92
N LYS A 42 -9.42 -5.22 20.88
CA LYS A 42 -9.49 -5.57 22.30
C LYS A 42 -10.40 -4.62 23.07
N GLU A 43 -10.08 -3.33 23.04
CA GLU A 43 -10.70 -2.31 23.89
C GLU A 43 -11.12 -1.10 23.07
N ARG A 44 -12.21 -0.45 23.48
CA ARG A 44 -12.82 0.66 22.74
C ARG A 44 -12.43 2.00 23.35
N PRO A 45 -11.75 2.89 22.61
CA PRO A 45 -11.49 4.23 23.11
C PRO A 45 -12.79 5.04 23.13
N PRO A 46 -13.13 5.71 24.25
CA PRO A 46 -14.37 6.50 24.36
C PRO A 46 -14.33 7.81 23.56
N THR A 47 -13.15 8.24 23.11
CA THR A 47 -12.90 9.54 22.45
C THR A 47 -13.08 9.54 20.95
N VAL A 48 -13.22 8.38 20.30
CA VAL A 48 -13.26 8.27 18.84
C VAL A 48 -14.61 7.72 18.41
N GLU A 49 -15.22 8.34 17.40
CA GLU A 49 -16.41 7.80 16.76
C GLU A 49 -16.06 6.49 16.03
N ILE A 50 -16.54 5.37 16.57
CA ILE A 50 -16.29 4.03 16.08
C ILE A 50 -17.59 3.40 15.56
N TYR A 51 -17.50 2.72 14.44
CA TYR A 51 -18.59 1.92 13.87
C TYR A 51 -18.25 0.43 13.92
N LEU A 52 -19.28 -0.41 13.95
CA LEU A 52 -19.12 -1.85 13.88
C LEU A 52 -18.88 -2.27 12.43
N SER A 53 -17.71 -2.84 12.15
CA SER A 53 -17.41 -3.37 10.82
C SER A 53 -18.11 -4.71 10.57
N PRO A 54 -18.26 -5.15 9.30
CA PRO A 54 -18.88 -6.44 8.97
C PRO A 54 -18.19 -7.67 9.56
N VAL A 55 -16.97 -7.52 10.10
CA VAL A 55 -16.20 -8.57 10.77
C VAL A 55 -16.30 -8.42 12.28
N GLU A 56 -17.36 -7.77 12.78
CA GLU A 56 -17.66 -7.54 14.20
C GLU A 56 -16.56 -6.82 14.99
N THR A 57 -15.67 -6.10 14.31
CA THR A 57 -14.61 -5.29 14.91
C THR A 57 -14.97 -3.81 14.89
N HIS A 58 -14.62 -3.10 15.96
CA HIS A 58 -14.88 -1.66 16.08
C HIS A 58 -13.80 -0.87 15.35
N CYS A 59 -14.19 -0.05 14.37
CA CYS A 59 -13.26 0.67 13.53
C CYS A 59 -13.64 2.15 13.38
N SER A 60 -12.65 2.98 13.13
CA SER A 60 -12.80 4.35 12.65
C SER A 60 -12.16 4.49 11.26
N ASN A 61 -12.60 5.45 10.47
CA ASN A 61 -12.00 5.73 9.17
C ASN A 61 -10.72 6.55 9.33
N VAL A 62 -9.79 6.40 8.38
CA VAL A 62 -8.60 7.24 8.31
C VAL A 62 -8.96 8.52 7.57
N ASP A 63 -8.80 9.67 8.24
CA ASP A 63 -9.08 10.97 7.65
C ASP A 63 -7.90 11.45 6.81
N TYR A 64 -8.09 11.41 5.49
CA TYR A 64 -7.14 11.94 4.53
C TYR A 64 -7.31 13.43 4.27
N PHE A 65 -8.27 14.10 4.93
CA PHE A 65 -8.68 15.51 4.79
C PHE A 65 -8.80 15.97 3.33
N ILE A 66 -9.98 16.24 2.80
CA ILE A 66 -10.06 16.84 1.46
C ILE A 66 -9.85 18.36 1.62
N PRO A 67 -8.83 18.97 0.98
CA PRO A 67 -8.58 20.40 1.15
C PRO A 67 -9.67 21.19 0.41
N ASP A 68 -10.81 21.47 1.04
CA ASP A 68 -11.63 22.64 0.67
C ASP A 68 -12.79 23.04 1.60
N GLU A 69 -13.26 22.23 2.57
CA GLU A 69 -14.53 22.59 3.24
C GLU A 69 -14.39 23.33 4.59
N ASN A 70 -13.46 22.94 5.46
CA ASN A 70 -13.50 23.38 6.87
C ASN A 70 -12.22 24.06 7.40
N ASN A 71 -11.24 24.38 6.54
CA ASN A 71 -9.92 24.90 6.96
C ASN A 71 -9.15 24.01 7.97
N GLU A 72 -9.53 22.73 8.12
CA GLU A 72 -8.96 21.80 9.10
C GLU A 72 -7.46 21.58 8.95
N THR A 73 -6.94 21.73 7.73
CA THR A 73 -5.51 21.56 7.43
C THR A 73 -4.66 22.80 7.68
N LYS A 74 -5.24 23.97 8.02
CA LYS A 74 -4.49 25.22 8.25
C LYS A 74 -3.66 25.24 9.54
N GLY A 75 -4.02 24.39 10.52
CA GLY A 75 -3.30 24.26 11.79
C GLY A 75 -2.21 23.18 11.79
N LEU A 76 -2.04 22.44 10.70
CA LEU A 76 -1.03 21.38 10.62
C LEU A 76 0.37 21.99 10.41
N SER A 77 1.35 21.41 11.10
CA SER A 77 2.77 21.69 10.83
C SER A 77 3.19 21.22 9.45
N ASP A 78 4.28 21.79 8.92
CA ASP A 78 4.82 21.40 7.61
C ASP A 78 5.13 19.89 7.52
N ASP A 79 5.66 19.30 8.58
CA ASP A 79 5.93 17.86 8.65
C ASP A 79 4.64 17.01 8.65
N ALA A 80 3.60 17.47 9.36
CA ALA A 80 2.30 16.81 9.36
C ALA A 80 1.63 16.90 7.98
N MET A 81 1.81 18.02 7.27
CA MET A 81 1.32 18.22 5.91
C MET A 81 2.06 17.34 4.90
N ASN A 82 3.39 17.26 4.99
CA ASN A 82 4.19 16.37 4.16
C ASN A 82 3.78 14.91 4.33
N ARG A 83 3.59 14.47 5.59
CA ARG A 83 3.03 13.14 5.91
C ARG A 83 1.69 12.92 5.22
N LEU A 84 0.79 13.88 5.32
CA LEU A 84 -0.55 13.79 4.73
C LEU A 84 -0.50 13.68 3.19
N HIS A 85 0.37 14.44 2.53
CA HIS A 85 0.56 14.33 1.09
C HIS A 85 1.12 12.97 0.68
N MET A 86 2.14 12.46 1.37
CA MET A 86 2.67 11.11 1.11
C MET A 86 1.59 10.02 1.31
N ALA A 87 0.75 10.17 2.33
CA ALA A 87 -0.34 9.24 2.61
C ALA A 87 -1.40 9.25 1.49
N ARG A 88 -1.80 10.44 0.99
CA ARG A 88 -2.71 10.56 -0.16
C ARG A 88 -2.09 9.99 -1.44
N SER A 89 -0.83 10.29 -1.70
CA SER A 89 -0.10 9.78 -2.87
C SER A 89 0.05 8.26 -2.85
N THR A 90 0.21 7.65 -1.66
CA THR A 90 0.22 6.19 -1.50
C THR A 90 -1.08 5.57 -2.01
N VAL A 91 -2.24 6.09 -1.57
CA VAL A 91 -3.55 5.63 -2.01
C VAL A 91 -3.73 5.81 -3.52
N ALA A 92 -3.38 7.00 -4.03
CA ALA A 92 -3.49 7.30 -5.45
C ALA A 92 -2.64 6.35 -6.32
N LEU A 93 -1.39 6.08 -5.93
CA LEU A 93 -0.53 5.16 -6.66
C LEU A 93 -1.07 3.72 -6.68
N PHE A 94 -1.65 3.24 -5.58
CA PHE A 94 -2.30 1.92 -5.58
C PHE A 94 -3.52 1.85 -6.50
N ILE A 95 -4.33 2.92 -6.58
CA ILE A 95 -5.46 2.98 -7.52
C ILE A 95 -4.95 2.93 -8.96
N VAL A 96 -3.94 3.73 -9.30
CA VAL A 96 -3.36 3.75 -10.65
C VAL A 96 -2.70 2.41 -10.98
N ALA A 97 -2.00 1.78 -10.02
CA ALA A 97 -1.42 0.45 -10.18
C ALA A 97 -2.49 -0.62 -10.44
N PHE A 98 -3.63 -0.55 -9.74
CA PHE A 98 -4.74 -1.49 -9.96
C PHE A 98 -5.36 -1.31 -11.36
N LEU A 99 -5.53 -0.06 -11.81
CA LEU A 99 -6.00 0.23 -13.16
C LEU A 99 -5.01 -0.27 -14.23
N SER A 100 -3.71 -0.04 -14.04
CA SER A 100 -2.69 -0.54 -14.97
C SER A 100 -2.65 -2.07 -15.00
N LEU A 101 -2.84 -2.74 -13.86
CA LEU A 101 -2.94 -4.21 -13.77
C LEU A 101 -4.16 -4.72 -14.54
N PHE A 102 -5.31 -4.06 -14.39
CA PHE A 102 -6.53 -4.43 -15.10
C PHE A 102 -6.35 -4.32 -16.62
N ILE A 103 -5.71 -3.24 -17.10
CA ILE A 103 -5.38 -3.07 -18.52
C ILE A 103 -4.36 -4.13 -18.97
N ALA A 104 -3.35 -4.43 -18.15
CA ALA A 104 -2.35 -5.47 -18.42
C ALA A 104 -3.00 -6.85 -18.58
N PHE A 105 -3.99 -7.17 -17.73
CA PHE A 105 -4.73 -8.42 -17.81
C PHE A 105 -5.45 -8.58 -19.15
N TRP A 106 -6.26 -7.60 -19.58
CA TRP A 106 -7.00 -7.69 -20.83
C TRP A 106 -6.09 -7.66 -22.06
N THR A 107 -5.06 -6.82 -22.06
CA THR A 107 -4.06 -6.81 -23.13
C THR A 107 -3.32 -8.15 -23.23
N GLY A 108 -3.05 -8.79 -22.09
CA GLY A 108 -2.43 -10.11 -22.00
C GLY A 108 -3.33 -11.20 -22.59
N VAL A 109 -4.60 -11.23 -22.21
CA VAL A 109 -5.59 -12.17 -22.76
C VAL A 109 -5.69 -12.04 -24.27
N VAL A 110 -5.83 -10.81 -24.79
CA VAL A 110 -5.89 -10.56 -26.25
C VAL A 110 -4.57 -10.92 -26.93
N GLY A 111 -3.43 -10.65 -26.30
CA GLY A 111 -2.11 -10.99 -26.81
C GLY A 111 -1.89 -12.48 -26.94
N CYS A 112 -2.26 -13.26 -25.92
CA CYS A 112 -2.19 -14.72 -25.92
C CYS A 112 -3.17 -15.31 -26.94
N TRP A 113 -4.42 -14.82 -26.99
CA TRP A 113 -5.44 -15.32 -27.91
C TRP A 113 -5.04 -15.13 -29.38
N LYS A 114 -4.58 -13.93 -29.75
CA LYS A 114 -4.15 -13.63 -31.13
C LYS A 114 -2.72 -14.06 -31.43
N ARG A 115 -2.02 -14.67 -30.47
CA ARG A 115 -0.57 -14.98 -30.52
C ARG A 115 0.23 -13.78 -31.06
N SER A 116 -0.11 -12.56 -30.61
CA SER A 116 0.47 -11.33 -31.13
C SER A 116 1.68 -10.92 -30.30
N PRO A 117 2.92 -10.98 -30.82
CA PRO A 117 4.10 -10.62 -30.05
C PRO A 117 4.06 -9.16 -29.56
N GLY A 118 3.46 -8.24 -30.34
CA GLY A 118 3.33 -6.84 -29.95
C GLY A 118 2.46 -6.64 -28.71
N ASN A 119 1.33 -7.34 -28.61
CA ASN A 119 0.44 -7.25 -27.45
C ASN A 119 1.07 -7.90 -26.21
N ILE A 120 1.80 -9.01 -26.39
CA ILE A 120 2.53 -9.65 -25.28
C ILE A 120 3.62 -8.72 -24.74
N THR A 121 4.37 -8.02 -25.60
CA THR A 121 5.33 -7.00 -25.18
C THR A 121 4.64 -5.85 -24.43
N ALA A 122 3.49 -5.37 -24.92
CA ALA A 122 2.72 -4.33 -24.25
C ALA A 122 2.29 -4.76 -22.84
N THR A 123 1.82 -6.00 -22.68
CA THR A 123 1.51 -6.58 -21.36
C THR A 123 2.72 -6.61 -20.45
N ALA A 124 3.89 -7.00 -20.95
CA ALA A 124 5.13 -7.03 -20.16
C ALA A 124 5.50 -5.63 -19.62
N ILE A 125 5.36 -4.60 -20.45
CA ILE A 125 5.57 -3.19 -20.08
C ILE A 125 4.55 -2.73 -19.05
N LEU A 126 3.26 -3.02 -19.26
CA LEU A 126 2.20 -2.63 -18.32
C LEU A 126 2.34 -3.33 -16.95
N MET A 127 2.79 -4.59 -16.94
CA MET A 127 3.13 -5.29 -15.70
C MET A 127 4.33 -4.66 -14.99
N LEU A 128 5.34 -4.19 -15.72
CA LEU A 128 6.47 -3.46 -15.15
C LEU A 128 6.03 -2.11 -14.57
N VAL A 129 5.20 -1.36 -15.29
CA VAL A 129 4.62 -0.10 -14.79
C VAL A 129 3.82 -0.34 -13.52
N THR A 130 2.97 -1.36 -13.49
CA THR A 130 2.22 -1.77 -12.31
C THR A 130 3.14 -2.06 -11.13
N CYS A 131 4.22 -2.81 -11.36
CA CYS A 131 5.23 -3.12 -10.35
C CYS A 131 5.89 -1.84 -9.79
N LEU A 132 6.30 -0.91 -10.66
CA LEU A 132 6.95 0.33 -10.24
C LEU A 132 6.00 1.24 -9.44
N LEU A 133 4.73 1.32 -9.86
CA LEU A 133 3.71 2.09 -9.14
C LEU A 133 3.40 1.48 -7.76
N ALA A 134 3.26 0.15 -7.67
CA ALA A 134 3.02 -0.55 -6.42
C ALA A 134 4.24 -0.46 -5.47
N ALA A 135 5.46 -0.61 -5.99
CA ALA A 135 6.68 -0.41 -5.22
C ALA A 135 6.82 1.03 -4.74
N GLY A 136 6.50 2.01 -5.59
CA GLY A 136 6.47 3.43 -5.22
C GLY A 136 5.43 3.75 -4.14
N ALA A 137 4.23 3.14 -4.23
CA ALA A 137 3.21 3.25 -3.19
C ALA A 137 3.71 2.70 -1.84
N MET A 138 4.34 1.52 -1.84
CA MET A 138 4.94 0.94 -0.62
C MET A 138 6.08 1.80 -0.06
N ALA A 139 6.89 2.40 -0.92
CA ALA A 139 7.96 3.30 -0.49
C ALA A 139 7.39 4.56 0.18
N LEU A 140 6.35 5.18 -0.40
CA LEU A 140 5.67 6.32 0.22
C LEU A 140 4.96 5.93 1.52
N TRP A 141 4.38 4.73 1.60
CA TRP A 141 3.76 4.21 2.81
C TRP A 141 4.78 4.09 3.95
N HIS A 142 5.97 3.55 3.68
CA HIS A 142 7.07 3.55 4.63
C HIS A 142 7.58 4.96 4.97
N GLY A 143 7.54 5.88 4.00
CA GLY A 143 7.81 7.31 4.24
C GLY A 143 6.83 7.92 5.25
N VAL A 144 5.52 7.64 5.14
CA VAL A 144 4.52 8.07 6.12
C VAL A 144 4.85 7.52 7.50
N GLU A 145 5.16 6.23 7.59
CA GLU A 145 5.51 5.58 8.86
C GLU A 145 6.76 6.22 9.50
N PHE A 146 7.79 6.49 8.70
CA PHE A 146 8.98 7.19 9.15
C PHE A 146 8.66 8.58 9.69
N TYR A 147 7.83 9.34 8.98
CA TYR A 147 7.41 10.67 9.44
C TYR A 147 6.64 10.61 10.77
N GLU A 148 5.74 9.64 10.96
CA GLU A 148 5.02 9.46 12.23
C GLU A 148 5.92 9.10 13.40
N LYS A 149 7.03 8.41 13.14
CA LYS A 149 7.95 7.94 14.18
C LYS A 149 9.01 8.97 14.54
N GLU A 150 9.53 9.69 13.55
CA GLU A 150 10.76 10.48 13.71
C GLU A 150 10.62 11.98 13.44
N LYS A 151 9.58 12.43 12.74
CA LYS A 151 9.50 13.83 12.26
C LYS A 151 8.32 14.60 12.81
N VAL A 152 7.14 14.00 12.85
CA VAL A 152 5.93 14.70 13.28
C VAL A 152 5.90 14.80 14.80
N VAL A 153 5.73 16.04 15.27
CA VAL A 153 5.66 16.39 16.69
C VAL A 153 4.20 16.56 17.09
N GLY A 154 3.74 15.77 18.05
CA GLY A 154 2.41 15.81 18.66
C GLY A 154 2.27 14.71 19.69
N GLU A 155 1.42 14.90 20.71
CA GLU A 155 1.28 13.96 21.84
C GLU A 155 0.84 12.56 21.38
N GLU A 156 0.19 12.48 20.22
CA GLU A 156 -0.26 11.26 19.56
C GLU A 156 0.83 10.53 18.78
N PHE A 157 1.98 11.15 18.53
CA PHE A 157 3.10 10.59 17.76
C PHE A 157 4.21 10.04 18.65
N TYR A 158 4.87 9.00 18.15
CA TYR A 158 5.81 8.18 18.91
C TYR A 158 6.89 9.01 19.61
N GLN A 159 7.39 10.07 18.97
CA GLN A 159 8.44 10.91 19.52
C GLN A 159 8.07 11.53 20.88
N GLN A 160 6.82 11.97 21.06
CA GLN A 160 6.35 12.62 22.29
C GLN A 160 5.59 11.67 23.25
N TRP A 161 5.50 10.38 22.93
CA TRP A 161 4.92 9.42 23.84
C TRP A 161 5.69 9.34 25.17
N PRO A 162 4.99 9.17 26.31
CA PRO A 162 5.64 8.93 27.59
C PRO A 162 6.46 7.63 27.55
N ASN A 163 7.56 7.57 28.30
CA ASN A 163 8.46 6.41 28.28
C ASN A 163 7.72 5.10 28.61
N VAL A 164 6.78 5.13 29.56
CA VAL A 164 5.93 3.98 29.90
C VAL A 164 5.20 3.42 28.68
N LEU A 165 4.70 4.29 27.78
CA LEU A 165 4.02 3.86 26.55
C LEU A 165 5.03 3.32 25.54
N LYS A 166 6.18 3.96 25.37
CA LYS A 166 7.23 3.50 24.44
C LYS A 166 7.73 2.11 24.81
N ASP A 167 8.12 1.93 26.07
CA ASP A 167 8.73 0.71 26.60
C ASP A 167 7.77 -0.50 26.57
N ASN A 168 6.45 -0.23 26.64
CA ASN A 168 5.41 -1.24 26.60
C ASN A 168 4.67 -1.31 25.25
N SER A 169 5.17 -0.62 24.22
CA SER A 169 4.56 -0.66 22.88
C SER A 169 5.38 -1.52 21.93
N SER A 170 4.70 -2.48 21.28
CA SER A 170 5.26 -3.26 20.18
C SER A 170 4.59 -2.89 18.87
N ILE A 171 5.35 -2.94 17.78
CA ILE A 171 4.88 -2.62 16.43
C ILE A 171 5.19 -3.83 15.54
N TRP A 172 4.14 -4.46 15.02
CA TRP A 172 4.21 -5.61 14.10
C TRP A 172 3.57 -5.29 12.75
N TYR A 173 3.81 -6.13 11.74
CA TYR A 173 3.15 -6.02 10.43
C TYR A 173 2.29 -7.25 10.16
N ASP A 174 0.98 -7.08 9.98
CA ASP A 174 0.11 -8.19 9.59
C ASP A 174 0.24 -8.60 8.12
N TRP A 175 -0.43 -9.70 7.78
CA TRP A 175 -0.50 -10.34 6.48
C TRP A 175 -0.66 -9.43 5.27
N SER A 176 -1.44 -8.36 5.37
CA SER A 176 -1.65 -7.43 4.24
C SER A 176 -0.37 -6.76 3.77
N TYR A 177 0.59 -6.52 4.68
CA TYR A 177 1.92 -6.00 4.35
C TYR A 177 2.73 -7.02 3.53
N ILE A 178 2.73 -8.27 3.97
CA ILE A 178 3.43 -9.37 3.30
C ILE A 178 2.85 -9.57 1.89
N LEU A 179 1.52 -9.56 1.78
CA LEU A 179 0.82 -9.69 0.50
C LEU A 179 1.12 -8.52 -0.44
N ALA A 180 1.28 -7.30 0.06
CA ALA A 180 1.65 -6.15 -0.76
C ALA A 180 3.04 -6.35 -1.40
N TRP A 181 4.05 -6.75 -0.63
CA TRP A 181 5.38 -7.02 -1.17
C TRP A 181 5.42 -8.25 -2.09
N LEU A 182 4.66 -9.29 -1.76
CA LEU A 182 4.50 -10.44 -2.64
C LEU A 182 3.89 -10.03 -3.99
N SER A 183 2.90 -9.14 -3.99
CA SER A 183 2.29 -8.63 -5.23
C SER A 183 3.30 -7.90 -6.12
N VAL A 184 4.21 -7.11 -5.52
CA VAL A 184 5.31 -6.43 -6.23
C VAL A 184 6.25 -7.46 -6.85
N GLY A 185 6.68 -8.47 -6.08
CA GLY A 185 7.57 -9.53 -6.58
C GLY A 185 6.95 -10.35 -7.71
N VAL A 186 5.68 -10.72 -7.58
CA VAL A 186 4.95 -11.49 -8.61
C VAL A 186 4.74 -10.64 -9.87
N ALA A 187 4.41 -9.35 -9.74
CA ALA A 187 4.26 -8.46 -10.89
C ALA A 187 5.59 -8.31 -11.66
N PHE A 188 6.71 -8.14 -10.95
CA PHE A 188 8.04 -8.10 -11.54
C PHE A 188 8.39 -9.42 -12.26
N GLY A 189 8.24 -10.55 -11.58
CA GLY A 189 8.49 -11.87 -12.16
C GLY A 189 7.63 -12.14 -13.40
N SER A 190 6.36 -11.75 -13.35
CA SER A 190 5.44 -11.85 -14.49
C SER A 190 5.91 -11.00 -15.67
N SER A 191 6.38 -9.77 -15.44
CA SER A 191 6.94 -8.91 -16.49
C SER A 191 8.12 -9.59 -17.20
N VAL A 192 9.06 -10.17 -16.46
CA VAL A 192 10.21 -10.90 -17.02
C VAL A 192 9.77 -12.10 -17.86
N ILE A 193 8.79 -12.87 -17.38
CA ILE A 193 8.26 -14.03 -18.12
C ILE A 193 7.57 -13.56 -19.41
N PHE A 194 6.74 -12.52 -19.38
CA PHE A 194 6.10 -11.99 -20.58
C PHE A 194 7.09 -11.40 -21.57
N PHE A 195 8.16 -10.73 -21.12
CA PHE A 195 9.22 -10.26 -21.98
C PHE A 195 9.95 -11.42 -22.68
N SER A 196 10.28 -12.48 -21.95
CA SER A 196 10.92 -13.66 -22.56
C SER A 196 10.01 -14.37 -23.57
N ALA A 197 8.71 -14.52 -23.24
CA ALA A 197 7.71 -15.05 -24.16
C ALA A 197 7.56 -14.19 -25.43
N ALA A 198 7.55 -12.85 -25.29
CA ALA A 198 7.49 -11.94 -26.43
C ALA A 198 8.68 -12.09 -27.38
N ILE A 199 9.90 -12.27 -26.85
CA ILE A 199 11.11 -12.48 -27.66
C ILE A 199 11.00 -13.80 -28.43
N CYS A 200 10.59 -14.89 -27.78
CA CYS A 200 10.43 -16.20 -28.42
C CYS A 200 9.37 -16.15 -29.53
N LEU A 201 8.19 -15.59 -29.26
CA LEU A 201 7.12 -15.43 -30.24
C LEU A 201 7.52 -14.53 -31.41
N SER A 202 8.28 -13.46 -31.14
CA SER A 202 8.78 -12.57 -32.19
C SER A 202 9.75 -13.29 -33.13
N LYS A 203 10.62 -14.14 -32.58
CA LYS A 203 11.56 -14.96 -33.37
C LYS A 203 10.82 -15.98 -34.23
N GLU A 204 9.84 -16.68 -33.64
CA GLU A 204 9.01 -17.64 -34.36
C GLU A 204 8.23 -16.99 -35.50
N LYS A 205 7.54 -15.88 -35.23
CA LYS A 205 6.78 -15.13 -36.24
C LYS A 205 7.67 -14.63 -37.39
N ARG A 206 8.90 -14.18 -37.10
CA ARG A 206 9.87 -13.79 -38.14
C ARG A 206 10.27 -14.98 -39.01
N ARG A 207 10.50 -16.15 -38.40
CA ARG A 207 10.83 -17.39 -39.12
C ARG A 207 9.66 -17.88 -39.99
N GLU A 208 8.43 -17.80 -39.50
CA GLU A 208 7.23 -18.10 -40.30
C GLU A 208 7.10 -17.15 -41.49
N GLN A 209 7.30 -15.85 -41.28
CA GLN A 209 7.27 -14.88 -42.37
C GLN A 209 8.33 -15.20 -43.43
N GLN A 210 9.58 -15.46 -43.03
CA GLN A 210 10.67 -15.83 -43.95
C GLN A 210 10.36 -17.10 -44.75
N ASN A 211 9.87 -18.15 -44.09
CA ASN A 211 9.50 -19.39 -44.75
C ASN A 211 8.34 -19.18 -45.73
N ASN A 212 7.35 -18.34 -45.37
CA ASN A 212 6.20 -18.08 -46.23
C ASN A 212 6.58 -17.28 -47.48
N VAL A 213 7.54 -16.34 -47.42
CA VAL A 213 8.00 -15.60 -48.62
C VAL A 213 8.63 -16.54 -49.66
N GLN A 214 9.30 -17.60 -49.21
CA GLN A 214 9.95 -18.57 -50.10
C GLN A 214 8.96 -19.36 -50.96
N TYR A 215 7.69 -19.52 -50.54
CA TYR A 215 6.63 -20.15 -51.33
C TYR A 215 5.94 -19.20 -52.32
N ILE A 216 6.21 -17.89 -52.25
CA ILE A 216 5.56 -16.85 -53.09
C ILE A 216 6.48 -16.39 -54.23
N MET A 217 7.68 -16.94 -54.41
CA MET A 217 8.43 -16.77 -55.66
C MET A 217 7.88 -17.75 -56.69
N PRO A 218 7.04 -17.35 -57.67
CA PRO A 218 6.78 -18.21 -58.82
C PRO A 218 8.11 -18.37 -59.58
N ASP A 219 8.44 -19.61 -59.94
CA ASP A 219 9.52 -19.89 -60.89
C ASP A 219 9.25 -19.11 -62.18
N ILE A 220 10.00 -18.03 -62.39
CA ILE A 220 10.04 -17.31 -63.66
C ILE A 220 11.17 -17.95 -64.48
N THR A 221 10.86 -19.07 -65.13
CA THR A 221 11.60 -19.59 -66.29
C THR A 221 11.01 -19.04 -67.58
#